data_AF-A0A1I4X280-F1
#
_entry.id   AF-A0A1I4X280-F1
#
_cell.length_a   1.000
_cell.length_b   1.000
_cell.length_c   1.000
_cell.angle_alpha   90.00
_cell.angle_beta   90.00
_cell.angle_gamma   90.00
#
_symmetry.space_group_name_H-M   'P 1'
#
loop_
_entity.id
_entity.type
_entity.pdbx_description
1 polymer ?
#
loop_
_entity_poly.entity_id
_entity_poly.type
_entity_poly.pdbx_seq_one_letter_code
_entity_poly.pdbx_strand_id
1 'polypeptide(L)'
;MSVRETVQRLLDDEGTTYAAEAGIKLENKPAPLYRLLVLALLMSTRIKAELAVSAARELSEFGTAQKMCDATWQQRVDALDRGRYARYDESTSTALGKGAQLLLDRYQGDLRRMRAKADGDLDVLRELLTEVPRIGPVGADIFCREVQLVWPELRPFFDEKALAGARKLGLPTKPERLAEHVEGHDLARLAAALIRA
;
A
#
# COMPACT_ATOMS: atom_id res chain seq x y z
N MET A 1 17.00 -26.56 1.87
CA MET A 1 15.99 -26.07 0.93
C MET A 1 16.67 -25.13 -0.03
N SER A 2 16.38 -25.25 -1.33
CA SER A 2 16.82 -24.29 -2.33
C SER A 2 16.11 -22.95 -2.15
N VAL A 3 16.66 -21.88 -2.74
CA VAL A 3 16.02 -20.55 -2.73
C VAL A 3 14.60 -20.62 -3.30
N ARG A 4 14.41 -21.39 -4.39
CA ARG A 4 13.12 -21.59 -5.04
C ARG A 4 12.10 -22.30 -4.15
N GLU A 5 12.52 -23.32 -3.39
CA GLU A 5 11.65 -24.01 -2.43
C GLU A 5 11.22 -23.08 -1.30
N THR A 6 12.14 -22.28 -0.75
CA THR A 6 11.82 -21.30 0.29
C THR A 6 10.84 -20.24 -0.21
N VAL A 7 11.06 -19.71 -1.42
CA VAL A 7 10.18 -18.73 -2.06
C VAL A 7 8.79 -19.30 -2.31
N GLN A 8 8.69 -20.53 -2.83
CA GLN A 8 7.39 -21.15 -3.08
C GLN A 8 6.59 -21.31 -1.78
N ARG A 9 7.23 -21.83 -0.72
CA ARG A 9 6.60 -21.97 0.58
C ARG A 9 6.12 -20.63 1.16
N LEU A 10 6.92 -19.57 1.02
CA LEU A 10 6.51 -18.22 1.43
C LEU A 10 5.26 -17.75 0.68
N LEU A 11 5.17 -18.02 -0.62
CA LEU A 11 3.99 -17.64 -1.41
C LEU A 11 2.74 -18.43 -1.04
N ASP A 12 2.90 -19.69 -0.66
CA ASP A 12 1.81 -20.58 -0.25
C ASP A 12 1.29 -20.23 1.15
N ASP A 13 2.19 -19.96 2.10
CA ASP A 13 1.84 -19.70 3.50
C ASP A 13 1.45 -18.23 3.74
N GLU A 14 2.18 -17.29 3.13
CA GLU A 14 2.15 -15.85 3.48
C GLU A 14 2.03 -14.91 2.26
N GLY A 15 1.73 -15.45 1.08
CA GLY A 15 1.70 -14.71 -0.18
C GLY A 15 0.49 -13.80 -0.40
N THR A 16 -0.43 -13.69 0.57
CA THR A 16 -1.56 -12.76 0.46
C THR A 16 -1.05 -11.33 0.64
N THR A 17 -1.34 -10.44 -0.32
CA THR A 17 -0.93 -9.04 -0.21
C THR A 17 -1.77 -8.28 0.82
N TYR A 18 -1.25 -7.18 1.37
CA TYR A 18 -2.04 -6.37 2.32
C TYR A 18 -3.26 -5.75 1.63
N ALA A 19 -3.16 -5.41 0.34
CA ALA A 19 -4.31 -4.96 -0.44
C ALA A 19 -5.40 -6.05 -0.51
N ALA A 20 -5.02 -7.29 -0.82
CA ALA A 20 -5.96 -8.41 -0.89
C ALA A 20 -6.59 -8.69 0.49
N GLU A 21 -5.80 -8.68 1.56
CA GLU A 21 -6.32 -8.79 2.92
C GLU A 21 -7.31 -7.67 3.23
N ALA A 22 -7.04 -6.42 2.82
CA ALA A 22 -7.97 -5.30 3.00
C ALA A 22 -9.23 -5.37 2.10
N GLY A 23 -9.44 -6.48 1.37
CA GLY A 23 -10.56 -6.66 0.45
C GLY A 23 -10.46 -5.77 -0.78
N ILE A 24 -9.24 -5.34 -1.14
CA ILE A 24 -8.96 -4.52 -2.32
C ILE A 24 -8.57 -5.47 -3.44
N LYS A 25 -9.50 -5.73 -4.36
CA LYS A 25 -9.16 -6.31 -5.66
C LYS A 25 -8.44 -5.24 -6.47
N LEU A 26 -7.11 -5.27 -6.44
CA LEU A 26 -6.30 -4.23 -7.05
C LEU A 26 -6.37 -4.31 -8.58
N GLU A 27 -6.78 -3.20 -9.19
CA GLU A 27 -6.85 -3.01 -10.64
C GLU A 27 -6.33 -1.60 -10.95
N ASN A 28 -5.82 -1.36 -12.17
CA ASN A 28 -5.35 -0.02 -12.60
C ASN A 28 -6.52 0.94 -12.89
N LYS A 29 -7.35 1.19 -11.87
CA LYS A 29 -8.57 2.01 -11.89
C LYS A 29 -8.57 2.96 -10.68
N PRO A 30 -9.27 4.11 -10.74
CA PRO A 30 -9.20 5.12 -9.68
C PRO A 30 -9.57 4.58 -8.29
N ALA A 31 -10.69 3.86 -8.16
CA ALA A 31 -11.18 3.42 -6.85
C ALA A 31 -10.27 2.38 -6.16
N PRO A 32 -9.81 1.28 -6.80
CA PRO A 32 -8.87 0.35 -6.17
C PRO A 32 -7.54 1.00 -5.78
N LEU A 33 -7.00 1.87 -6.63
CA LEU A 33 -5.75 2.59 -6.34
C LEU A 33 -5.92 3.56 -5.17
N TYR A 34 -7.05 4.26 -5.10
CA TYR A 34 -7.35 5.15 -3.98
C TYR A 34 -7.48 4.38 -2.65
N ARG A 35 -8.17 3.23 -2.67
CA ARG A 35 -8.23 2.35 -1.49
C ARG A 35 -6.85 1.84 -1.06
N LEU A 36 -5.96 1.56 -2.03
CA LEU A 36 -4.57 1.20 -1.73
C LEU A 36 -3.81 2.36 -1.06
N LEU A 37 -4.00 3.59 -1.52
CA LEU A 37 -3.41 4.78 -0.88
C LEU A 37 -3.88 4.95 0.57
N VAL A 38 -5.18 4.74 0.81
CA VAL A 38 -5.76 4.77 2.17
C VAL A 38 -5.12 3.70 3.06
N LEU A 39 -4.97 2.47 2.56
CA LEU A 39 -4.27 1.40 3.27
C LEU A 39 -2.82 1.80 3.59
N ALA A 40 -2.09 2.34 2.62
CA ALA A 40 -0.70 2.79 2.81
C ALA A 40 -0.59 3.90 3.87
N LEU A 41 -1.52 4.86 3.88
CA LEU A 41 -1.60 5.91 4.90
C LEU A 41 -1.81 5.34 6.31
N LEU A 42 -2.71 4.38 6.46
CA LEU A 42 -2.98 3.71 7.75
C LEU A 42 -1.75 2.93 8.24
N MET A 43 -1.10 2.21 7.33
CA MET A 43 0.10 1.44 7.63
C MET A 43 1.37 2.30 7.83
N SER A 44 1.34 3.58 7.43
CA SER A 44 2.47 4.51 7.59
C SER A 44 2.71 4.94 9.03
N THR A 45 1.81 4.63 9.96
CA THR A 45 1.97 4.93 11.39
C THR A 45 2.53 3.74 12.16
N ARG A 46 3.03 3.96 13.40
CA ARG A 46 3.48 2.89 14.28
C ARG A 46 2.28 2.10 14.83
N ILE A 47 1.70 1.26 13.99
CA ILE A 47 0.54 0.41 14.30
C ILE A 47 0.74 -1.01 13.78
N LYS A 48 0.02 -1.97 14.37
CA LYS A 48 -0.05 -3.33 13.84
C LYS A 48 -0.76 -3.35 12.49
N ALA A 49 -0.22 -4.10 11.53
CA ALA A 49 -0.77 -4.21 10.18
C ALA A 49 -2.23 -4.69 10.19
N GLU A 50 -2.59 -5.62 11.08
CA GLU A 50 -3.95 -6.15 11.23
C GLU A 50 -5.00 -5.04 11.50
N LEU A 51 -4.64 -4.02 12.31
CA LEU A 51 -5.53 -2.90 12.62
C LEU A 51 -5.66 -1.95 11.44
N ALA A 52 -4.57 -1.70 10.70
CA ALA A 52 -4.61 -0.90 9.49
C ALA A 52 -5.44 -1.57 8.38
N VAL A 53 -5.30 -2.88 8.20
CA VAL A 53 -6.10 -3.69 7.26
C VAL A 53 -7.58 -3.67 7.65
N SER A 54 -7.89 -3.88 8.93
CA SER A 54 -9.26 -3.81 9.46
C SER A 54 -9.90 -2.44 9.19
N ALA A 55 -9.21 -1.35 9.52
CA ALA A 55 -9.66 0.00 9.26
C ALA A 55 -9.82 0.32 7.76
N ALA A 56 -8.93 -0.19 6.91
CA ALA A 56 -9.05 -0.02 5.46
C ALA A 56 -10.29 -0.72 4.88
N ARG A 57 -10.72 -1.84 5.46
CA ARG A 57 -11.99 -2.51 5.09
C ARG A 57 -13.19 -1.65 5.45
N GLU A 58 -13.22 -1.10 6.66
CA GLU A 58 -14.31 -0.23 7.11
C GLU A 58 -14.43 1.04 6.25
N LEU A 59 -13.30 1.68 5.93
CA LEU A 59 -13.26 2.87 5.07
C LEU A 59 -13.61 2.60 3.59
N SER A 60 -13.87 1.34 3.20
CA SER A 60 -14.19 1.00 1.81
C SER A 60 -15.49 1.62 1.30
N GLU A 61 -16.42 1.99 2.20
CA GLU A 61 -17.61 2.77 1.87
C GLU A 61 -17.25 4.13 1.23
N PHE A 62 -16.09 4.69 1.59
CA PHE A 62 -15.51 5.92 1.05
C PHE A 62 -14.40 5.65 0.03
N GLY A 63 -14.52 4.56 -0.75
CA GLY A 63 -13.46 4.02 -1.61
C GLY A 63 -13.01 4.87 -2.82
N THR A 64 -13.39 6.14 -2.92
CA THR A 64 -12.87 7.10 -3.92
C THR A 64 -12.50 8.41 -3.24
N ALA A 65 -11.60 9.19 -3.86
CA ALA A 65 -11.26 10.52 -3.35
C ALA A 65 -12.51 11.39 -3.16
N GLN A 66 -13.45 11.36 -4.10
CA GLN A 66 -14.71 12.11 -3.96
C GLN A 66 -15.51 11.65 -2.73
N LYS A 67 -15.77 10.35 -2.58
CA LYS A 67 -16.55 9.84 -1.44
C LYS A 67 -15.87 10.08 -0.10
N MET A 68 -14.53 9.99 -0.03
CA MET A 68 -13.79 10.31 1.18
C MET A 68 -13.84 11.80 1.51
N CYS A 69 -13.84 12.67 0.49
CA CYS A 69 -13.98 14.11 0.66
C CYS A 69 -15.39 14.47 1.14
N ASP A 70 -16.42 13.85 0.58
CA ASP A 70 -17.82 14.06 0.92
C ASP A 70 -18.18 13.52 2.31
N ALA A 71 -17.48 12.48 2.78
CA ALA A 71 -17.66 11.93 4.11
C ALA A 71 -17.33 12.97 5.19
N THR A 72 -18.22 13.11 6.17
CA THR A 72 -17.97 14.00 7.31
C THR A 72 -16.79 13.48 8.12
N TRP A 73 -16.18 14.38 8.89
CA TRP A 73 -15.11 14.01 9.80
C TRP A 73 -15.55 12.91 10.77
N GLN A 74 -16.78 12.98 11.31
CA GLN A 74 -17.30 11.99 12.25
C GLN A 74 -17.52 10.63 11.57
N GLN A 75 -18.08 10.58 10.35
CA GLN A 75 -18.26 9.32 9.61
C GLN A 75 -16.93 8.58 9.39
N ARG A 76 -15.85 9.32 9.09
CA ARG A 76 -14.52 8.75 8.96
C ARG A 76 -13.96 8.25 10.29
N VAL A 77 -14.19 8.97 11.40
CA VAL A 77 -13.82 8.52 12.76
C VAL A 77 -14.57 7.24 13.11
N ASP A 78 -15.89 7.21 12.93
CA ASP A 78 -16.71 6.03 13.23
C ASP A 78 -16.24 4.80 12.44
N ALA A 79 -15.85 4.95 11.17
CA ALA A 79 -15.30 3.87 10.37
C ALA A 79 -13.93 3.39 10.90
N LEU A 80 -13.06 4.31 11.31
CA LEU A 80 -11.77 3.98 11.93
C LEU A 80 -11.95 3.23 13.25
N ASP A 81 -12.95 3.60 14.05
CA ASP A 81 -13.28 2.96 15.33
C ASP A 81 -13.82 1.55 15.17
N ARG A 82 -14.71 1.31 14.20
CA ARG A 82 -15.13 -0.06 13.83
C ARG A 82 -13.94 -0.93 13.44
N GLY A 83 -12.94 -0.32 12.79
CA GLY A 83 -11.67 -0.94 12.43
C GLY A 83 -10.69 -1.14 13.60
N ARG A 84 -11.04 -0.69 14.81
CA ARG A 84 -10.20 -0.66 16.01
C ARG A 84 -8.95 0.21 15.87
N TYR A 85 -9.05 1.31 15.12
CA TYR A 85 -7.99 2.28 14.87
C TYR A 85 -8.07 3.53 15.80
N ALA A 86 -8.69 3.39 16.97
CA ALA A 86 -9.01 4.50 17.89
C ALA A 86 -7.82 5.34 18.39
N ARG A 87 -6.58 4.84 18.33
CA ARG A 87 -5.42 5.60 18.86
C ARG A 87 -5.15 6.89 18.07
N TYR A 88 -5.48 6.89 16.78
CA TYR A 88 -5.13 7.96 15.85
C TYR A 88 -6.32 8.40 15.00
N ASP A 89 -7.49 7.83 15.20
CA ASP A 89 -8.74 8.04 14.47
C ASP A 89 -8.99 9.50 14.05
N GLU A 90 -9.00 10.46 14.98
CA GLU A 90 -9.30 11.88 14.75
C GLU A 90 -8.30 12.53 13.78
N SER A 91 -7.02 12.36 14.07
CA SER A 91 -5.92 12.87 13.24
C SER A 91 -5.87 12.18 11.87
N THR A 92 -6.27 10.91 11.81
CA THR A 92 -6.36 10.13 10.58
C THR A 92 -7.53 10.60 9.73
N SER A 93 -8.71 10.78 10.31
CA SER A 93 -9.90 11.31 9.64
C SER A 93 -9.61 12.67 9.01
N THR A 94 -8.93 13.55 9.75
CA THR A 94 -8.49 14.85 9.24
C THR A 94 -7.54 14.70 8.04
N ALA A 95 -6.55 13.81 8.13
CA ALA A 95 -5.59 13.57 7.07
C ALA A 95 -6.23 12.95 5.82
N LEU A 96 -7.16 12.00 5.99
CA LEU A 96 -7.90 11.36 4.91
C LEU A 96 -8.72 12.38 4.12
N GLY A 97 -9.43 13.27 4.80
CA GLY A 97 -10.19 14.34 4.13
C GLY A 97 -9.29 15.31 3.36
N LYS A 98 -8.19 15.77 3.99
CA LYS A 98 -7.24 16.67 3.32
C LYS A 98 -6.53 16.00 2.13
N GLY A 99 -6.14 14.74 2.26
CA GLY A 99 -5.53 13.96 1.19
C GLY A 99 -6.48 13.71 0.03
N ALA A 100 -7.76 13.43 0.33
CA ALA A 100 -8.81 13.31 -0.68
C ALA A 100 -8.98 14.61 -1.47
N GLN A 101 -9.09 15.76 -0.78
CA GLN A 101 -9.19 17.07 -1.42
C GLN A 101 -7.97 17.37 -2.30
N LEU A 102 -6.75 17.14 -1.79
CA LEU A 102 -5.51 17.32 -2.56
C LEU A 102 -5.54 16.51 -3.86
N LEU A 103 -5.98 15.26 -3.79
CA LEU A 103 -6.09 14.41 -4.97
C LEU A 103 -7.14 14.91 -5.97
N LEU A 104 -8.28 15.40 -5.50
CA LEU A 104 -9.30 15.99 -6.36
C LEU A 104 -8.76 17.23 -7.08
N ASP A 105 -8.11 18.14 -6.35
CA ASP A 105 -7.62 19.40 -6.90
C ASP A 105 -6.50 19.21 -7.93
N ARG A 106 -5.51 18.38 -7.59
CA ARG A 106 -4.29 18.24 -8.41
C ARG A 106 -4.37 17.12 -9.44
N TYR A 107 -5.15 16.08 -9.16
CA TYR A 107 -5.15 14.85 -9.93
C TYR A 107 -6.57 14.37 -10.28
N GLN A 108 -7.60 15.19 -10.09
CA GLN A 108 -9.01 14.84 -10.38
C GLN A 108 -9.44 13.51 -9.72
N GLY A 109 -8.88 13.21 -8.54
CA GLY A 109 -9.15 11.99 -7.79
C GLY A 109 -8.53 10.72 -8.35
N ASP A 110 -7.62 10.81 -9.32
CA ASP A 110 -7.05 9.67 -10.04
C ASP A 110 -5.52 9.58 -9.88
N LEU A 111 -5.06 8.60 -9.09
CA LEU A 111 -3.63 8.33 -8.87
C LEU A 111 -2.86 7.96 -10.13
N ARG A 112 -3.54 7.57 -11.21
CA ARG A 112 -2.87 7.33 -12.50
C ARG A 112 -2.33 8.62 -13.11
N ARG A 113 -2.91 9.78 -12.76
CA ARG A 113 -2.38 11.10 -13.15
C ARG A 113 -1.17 11.50 -12.31
N MET A 114 -1.15 11.14 -11.02
CA MET A 114 0.05 11.26 -10.19
C MET A 114 1.18 10.41 -10.75
N ARG A 115 0.90 9.14 -11.10
CA ARG A 115 1.84 8.26 -11.82
C ARG A 115 2.33 8.88 -13.13
N ALA A 116 1.43 9.41 -13.96
CA ALA A 116 1.81 10.05 -15.22
C ALA A 116 2.72 11.27 -15.01
N LYS A 117 2.50 12.03 -13.92
CA LYS A 117 3.39 13.15 -13.55
C LYS A 117 4.79 12.69 -13.12
N ALA A 118 4.90 11.49 -12.55
CA ALA A 118 6.19 10.90 -12.20
C ALA A 118 6.98 10.37 -13.41
N ASP A 119 6.32 10.17 -14.55
CA ASP A 119 6.96 9.75 -15.82
C ASP A 119 7.90 8.54 -15.71
N GLY A 120 7.50 7.55 -14.89
CA GLY A 120 8.28 6.34 -14.65
C GLY A 120 9.44 6.50 -13.65
N ASP A 121 9.66 7.70 -13.11
CA ASP A 121 10.63 7.94 -12.05
C ASP A 121 10.04 7.55 -10.68
N LEU A 122 10.62 6.53 -10.07
CA LEU A 122 10.19 6.00 -8.77
C LEU A 122 10.42 6.99 -7.63
N ASP A 123 11.52 7.76 -7.65
CA ASP A 123 11.80 8.72 -6.59
C ASP A 123 10.82 9.89 -6.67
N VAL A 124 10.52 10.37 -7.88
CA VAL A 124 9.45 11.38 -8.08
C VAL A 124 8.10 10.85 -7.64
N LEU A 125 7.75 9.59 -7.96
CA LEU A 125 6.49 9.00 -7.50
C LEU A 125 6.41 8.97 -5.96
N ARG A 126 7.50 8.57 -5.30
CA ARG A 126 7.57 8.54 -3.82
C ARG A 126 7.42 9.94 -3.24
N GLU A 127 8.10 10.94 -3.80
CA GLU A 127 7.94 12.33 -3.38
C GLU A 127 6.49 12.81 -3.52
N LEU A 128 5.84 12.56 -4.67
CA LEU A 128 4.44 12.94 -4.91
C LEU A 128 3.47 12.25 -3.94
N LEU A 129 3.72 10.98 -3.59
CA LEU A 129 2.93 10.26 -2.60
C LEU A 129 3.05 10.91 -1.21
N THR A 130 4.23 11.42 -0.84
CA THR A 130 4.43 12.09 0.46
C THR A 130 3.77 13.48 0.56
N GLU A 131 3.28 14.05 -0.54
CA GLU A 131 2.44 15.25 -0.49
C GLU A 131 1.08 14.97 0.20
N VAL A 132 0.63 13.71 0.17
CA VAL A 132 -0.60 13.30 0.83
C VAL A 132 -0.38 13.30 2.35
N PRO A 133 -1.19 14.03 3.13
CA PRO A 133 -1.03 14.11 4.58
C PRO A 133 -0.94 12.73 5.23
N ARG A 134 0.02 12.57 6.14
CA ARG A 134 0.32 11.32 6.87
C ARG A 134 0.91 10.18 6.03
N ILE A 135 1.24 10.39 4.77
CA ILE A 135 2.09 9.47 4.01
C ILE A 135 3.54 9.95 4.16
N GLY A 136 4.33 9.22 4.95
CA GLY A 136 5.79 9.38 4.98
C GLY A 136 6.49 8.46 3.98
N PRO A 137 7.83 8.44 3.97
CA PRO A 137 8.61 7.54 3.11
C PRO A 137 8.17 6.07 3.22
N VAL A 138 7.89 5.61 4.44
CA VAL A 138 7.39 4.24 4.69
C VAL A 138 6.02 4.00 4.02
N GLY A 139 5.11 4.97 4.09
CA GLY A 139 3.81 4.88 3.42
C GLY A 139 3.95 4.86 1.90
N ALA A 140 4.85 5.67 1.35
CA ALA A 140 5.15 5.67 -0.08
C ALA A 140 5.72 4.32 -0.54
N ASP A 141 6.63 3.73 0.23
CA ASP A 141 7.20 2.41 -0.05
C ASP A 141 6.14 1.31 0.03
N ILE A 142 5.24 1.36 1.02
CA ILE A 142 4.09 0.45 1.11
C ILE A 142 3.20 0.53 -0.13
N PHE A 143 2.89 1.75 -0.58
CA PHE A 143 2.12 1.95 -1.80
C PHE A 143 2.84 1.36 -3.02
N CYS A 144 4.12 1.68 -3.21
CA CYS A 144 4.92 1.20 -4.35
C CYS A 144 5.02 -0.34 -4.38
N ARG A 145 5.25 -0.95 -3.21
CA ARG A 145 5.34 -2.41 -3.06
C ARG A 145 4.08 -3.14 -3.48
N GLU A 146 2.90 -2.60 -3.15
CA GLU A 146 1.62 -3.22 -3.51
C GLU A 146 1.21 -2.88 -4.96
N VAL A 147 1.42 -1.63 -5.39
CA VAL A 147 0.96 -1.14 -6.70
C VAL A 147 1.74 -1.74 -7.87
N GLN A 148 2.95 -2.26 -7.66
CA GLN A 148 3.71 -2.96 -8.69
C GLN A 148 2.94 -4.16 -9.28
N LEU A 149 1.93 -4.69 -8.59
CA LEU A 149 1.02 -5.70 -9.14
C LEU A 149 0.31 -5.21 -10.41
N VAL A 150 -0.01 -3.91 -10.50
CA VAL A 150 -0.75 -3.31 -11.61
C VAL A 150 0.03 -2.23 -12.37
N TRP A 151 1.18 -1.76 -11.84
CA TRP A 151 2.12 -0.82 -12.47
C TRP A 151 3.48 -1.52 -12.70
N PRO A 152 3.66 -2.22 -13.85
CA PRO A 152 4.83 -3.07 -14.09
C PRO A 152 6.17 -2.34 -14.12
N GLU A 153 6.20 -1.06 -14.44
CA GLU A 153 7.43 -0.25 -14.47
C GLU A 153 8.06 -0.07 -13.09
N LEU A 154 7.32 -0.31 -12.00
CA LEU A 154 7.88 -0.30 -10.65
C LEU A 154 8.58 -1.62 -10.30
N ARG A 155 8.53 -2.64 -11.17
CA ARG A 155 9.08 -3.96 -10.87
C ARG A 155 10.60 -4.00 -11.15
N PRO A 156 11.37 -4.70 -10.30
CA PRO A 156 10.99 -5.22 -8.99
C PRO A 156 11.08 -4.15 -7.89
N PHE A 157 10.05 -4.03 -7.05
CA PHE A 157 10.10 -3.18 -5.86
C PHE A 157 10.09 -4.02 -4.57
N PHE A 158 11.18 -3.95 -3.82
CA PHE A 158 11.30 -4.50 -2.46
C PHE A 158 11.84 -3.40 -1.55
N ASP A 159 11.04 -2.97 -0.57
CA ASP A 159 11.48 -2.00 0.42
C ASP A 159 12.44 -2.63 1.45
N GLU A 160 13.01 -1.79 2.31
CA GLU A 160 13.95 -2.23 3.35
C GLU A 160 13.36 -3.34 4.25
N LYS A 161 12.05 -3.30 4.51
CA LYS A 161 11.37 -4.28 5.37
C LYS A 161 11.29 -5.65 4.70
N ALA A 162 10.91 -5.70 3.42
CA ALA A 162 10.92 -6.94 2.65
C ALA A 162 12.34 -7.51 2.49
N LEU A 163 13.33 -6.64 2.22
CA LEU A 163 14.73 -7.06 2.12
C LEU A 163 15.31 -7.55 3.47
N ALA A 164 14.87 -6.99 4.59
CA ALA A 164 15.21 -7.48 5.92
C ALA A 164 14.63 -8.89 6.16
N GLY A 165 13.40 -9.15 5.72
CA GLY A 165 12.79 -10.48 5.73
C GLY A 165 13.59 -11.49 4.90
N ALA A 166 13.98 -11.12 3.68
CA ALA A 166 14.84 -11.95 2.83
C ALA A 166 16.16 -12.30 3.52
N ARG A 167 16.78 -11.32 4.19
CA ARG A 167 18.03 -11.53 4.93
C ARG A 167 17.88 -12.54 6.07
N LYS A 168 16.81 -12.46 6.86
CA LYS A 168 16.56 -13.41 7.96
C LYS A 168 16.43 -14.85 7.47
N LEU A 169 15.88 -15.03 6.26
CA LEU A 169 15.67 -16.32 5.63
C LEU A 169 16.86 -16.82 4.82
N GLY A 170 17.97 -16.06 4.76
CA GLY A 170 19.14 -16.40 3.94
C GLY A 170 18.90 -16.29 2.44
N LEU A 171 17.89 -15.52 2.01
CA LEU A 171 17.58 -15.26 0.61
C LEU A 171 18.43 -14.09 0.07
N PRO A 172 18.55 -13.95 -1.27
CA PRO A 172 19.19 -12.78 -1.87
C PRO A 172 18.58 -11.47 -1.37
N THR A 173 19.40 -10.46 -1.15
CA THR A 173 18.96 -9.13 -0.66
C THR A 173 19.07 -8.04 -1.73
N LYS A 174 19.28 -8.44 -2.99
CA LYS A 174 19.17 -7.55 -4.15
C LYS A 174 17.79 -7.76 -4.80
N PRO A 175 17.00 -6.70 -5.07
CA PRO A 175 15.68 -6.80 -5.70
C PRO A 175 15.66 -7.68 -6.96
N GLU A 176 16.65 -7.51 -7.83
CA GLU A 176 16.73 -8.22 -9.11
C GLU A 176 16.95 -9.72 -8.90
N ARG A 177 17.75 -10.08 -7.89
CA ARG A 177 18.02 -11.48 -7.54
C ARG A 177 16.82 -12.16 -6.89
N LEU A 178 16.01 -11.43 -6.13
CA LEU A 178 14.75 -11.97 -5.61
C LEU A 178 13.74 -12.20 -6.74
N ALA A 179 13.70 -11.27 -7.71
CA ALA A 179 12.78 -11.34 -8.83
C ALA A 179 13.05 -12.52 -9.77
N GLU A 180 14.28 -13.03 -9.84
CA GLU A 180 14.63 -14.24 -10.62
C GLU A 180 13.85 -15.51 -10.19
N HIS A 181 13.19 -15.50 -9.02
CA HIS A 181 12.53 -16.67 -8.45
C HIS A 181 11.01 -16.69 -8.57
N VAL A 182 10.40 -15.63 -9.08
CA VAL A 182 8.93 -15.50 -9.22
C VAL A 182 8.58 -14.78 -10.52
N GLU A 183 7.36 -15.02 -11.00
CA GLU A 183 6.82 -14.23 -12.11
C GLU A 183 6.55 -12.79 -11.68
N GLY A 184 6.55 -11.86 -12.64
CA GLY A 184 6.40 -10.43 -12.34
C GLY A 184 5.10 -10.08 -11.59
N HIS A 185 4.03 -10.87 -11.76
CA HIS A 185 2.76 -10.69 -11.05
C HIS A 185 2.80 -11.22 -9.61
N ASP A 186 3.78 -12.04 -9.25
CA ASP A 186 3.98 -12.56 -7.89
C ASP A 186 4.95 -11.70 -7.06
N LEU A 187 5.60 -10.69 -7.63
CA LEU A 187 6.55 -9.84 -6.90
C LEU A 187 5.92 -9.12 -5.70
N ALA A 188 4.70 -8.59 -5.84
CA ALA A 188 3.98 -7.97 -4.73
C ALA A 188 3.64 -8.99 -3.62
N ARG A 189 3.30 -10.23 -4.01
CA ARG A 189 3.02 -11.33 -3.08
C ARG A 189 4.27 -11.77 -2.34
N LEU A 190 5.39 -11.92 -3.05
CA LEU A 190 6.67 -12.25 -2.45
C LEU A 190 7.11 -11.16 -1.48
N ALA A 191 6.98 -9.88 -1.84
CA ALA A 191 7.33 -8.78 -0.95
C ALA A 191 6.47 -8.78 0.33
N ALA A 192 5.17 -9.08 0.22
CA ALA A 192 4.29 -9.23 1.38
C ALA A 192 4.68 -10.42 2.27
N ALA A 193 4.99 -11.57 1.67
CA ALA A 193 5.42 -12.77 2.39
C ALA A 193 6.74 -12.55 3.15
N LEU A 194 7.71 -11.89 2.52
CA LEU A 194 8.99 -11.54 3.15
C LEU A 194 8.81 -10.64 4.37
N ILE A 195 7.85 -9.72 4.35
CA ILE A 195 7.58 -8.83 5.50
C ILE A 195 7.04 -9.59 6.72
N ARG A 196 6.33 -10.70 6.51
CA ARG A 196 5.73 -11.52 7.57
C ARG A 196 6.71 -12.54 8.19
N ALA A 197 7.82 -12.80 7.52
CA ALA A 197 8.83 -13.79 7.93
C ALA A 197 9.86 -13.32 8.98
#